data_AF-A0A2A4RJL2-F1
#
_entry.id   AF-A0A2A4RJL2-F1
#
_cell.length_a   1.000
_cell.length_b   1.000
_cell.length_c   1.000
_cell.angle_alpha   90.00
_cell.angle_beta   90.00
_cell.angle_gamma   90.00
#
_symmetry.space_group_name_H-M   'P 1'
#
loop_
_entity.id
_entity.type
_entity.pdbx_description
1 polymer ?
#
loop_
_entity_poly.entity_id
_entity_poly.type
_entity_poly.pdbx_seq_one_letter_code
_entity_poly.pdbx_strand_id
1 'polypeptide(L)'
;MSDRTGRNDPCPCGSGKKYKKCCMSESDTEAPATWTDGENVRVLVAGDKPTQVEMDTMTKEYQKQIKSSPFWAELVKQYGEEKAEEILSEFKAEIK
;
A
#
# COMPACT_ATOMS: atom_id res chain seq x y z
N MET A 1 -23.42 10.78 -38.36
CA MET A 1 -22.47 11.32 -37.39
C MET A 1 -22.91 10.82 -36.02
N SER A 2 -22.26 9.77 -35.49
CA SER A 2 -22.51 9.35 -34.11
C SER A 2 -21.66 10.25 -33.22
N ASP A 3 -22.29 11.24 -32.59
CA ASP A 3 -21.68 12.07 -31.56
C ASP A 3 -21.17 11.16 -30.44
N ARG A 4 -19.87 10.82 -30.51
CA ARG A 4 -19.21 10.06 -29.45
C ARG A 4 -19.00 11.04 -28.31
N THR A 5 -19.96 11.12 -27.39
CA THR A 5 -19.80 11.89 -26.15
C THR A 5 -18.46 11.51 -25.52
N GLY A 6 -17.56 12.49 -25.39
CA GLY A 6 -16.24 12.27 -24.84
C GLY A 6 -16.34 11.88 -23.38
N ARG A 7 -15.41 11.02 -22.92
CA ARG A 7 -15.38 10.50 -21.54
C ARG A 7 -15.48 11.61 -20.47
N ASN A 8 -14.99 12.81 -20.74
CA ASN A 8 -15.01 13.95 -19.81
C ASN A 8 -16.16 14.95 -20.04
N ASP A 9 -16.95 14.80 -21.11
CA ASP A 9 -18.04 15.72 -21.46
C ASP A 9 -19.20 15.61 -20.47
N PRO A 10 -20.04 16.66 -20.35
CA PRO A 10 -21.28 16.56 -19.59
C PRO A 10 -22.13 15.40 -20.09
N CYS A 11 -22.63 14.59 -19.16
CA CYS A 11 -23.33 13.38 -19.52
C CYS A 11 -24.71 13.70 -20.12
N PRO A 12 -25.09 13.13 -21.28
CA PRO A 12 -26.40 13.35 -21.90
C PRO A 12 -27.58 12.81 -21.07
N CYS A 13 -27.29 12.07 -19.98
CA CYS A 13 -28.26 11.63 -18.97
C CYS A 13 -28.92 12.79 -18.18
N GLY A 14 -28.43 14.04 -18.34
CA GLY A 14 -28.95 15.20 -17.62
C GLY A 14 -28.49 15.29 -16.16
N SER A 15 -27.57 14.43 -15.72
CA SER A 15 -27.11 14.42 -14.31
C SER A 15 -26.18 15.57 -13.93
N GLY A 16 -25.69 16.34 -14.90
CA GLY A 16 -24.65 17.36 -14.68
C GLY A 16 -23.26 16.80 -14.35
N LYS A 17 -23.08 15.47 -14.31
CA LYS A 17 -21.78 14.80 -14.09
C LYS A 17 -21.06 14.56 -15.43
N LYS A 18 -19.74 14.36 -15.39
CA LYS A 18 -18.96 13.90 -16.56
C LYS A 18 -19.44 12.52 -17.01
N TYR A 19 -19.46 12.23 -18.32
CA TYR A 19 -19.94 10.97 -18.90
C TYR A 19 -19.32 9.73 -18.20
N LYS A 20 -18.00 9.74 -17.95
CA LYS A 20 -17.26 8.68 -17.21
C LYS A 20 -17.70 8.42 -15.77
N LYS A 21 -18.42 9.36 -15.17
CA LYS A 21 -18.91 9.29 -13.79
C LYS A 21 -20.44 9.23 -13.70
N CYS A 22 -21.17 9.19 -14.83
CA CYS A 22 -22.62 8.93 -14.89
C CYS A 22 -22.87 7.61 -15.63
N CYS A 23 -22.95 7.66 -16.96
CA CYS A 23 -23.39 6.51 -17.76
C CYS A 23 -22.28 5.54 -18.17
N MET A 24 -21.00 5.91 -17.98
CA MET A 24 -19.85 5.08 -18.33
C MET A 24 -19.06 4.66 -17.06
N SER A 25 -19.67 4.75 -15.88
CA SER A 25 -19.13 4.07 -14.71
C SER A 25 -19.46 2.58 -14.85
N GLU A 26 -18.70 1.87 -15.67
CA GLU A 26 -18.66 0.41 -15.59
C GLU A 26 -18.01 0.08 -14.25
N SER A 27 -18.87 -0.30 -13.28
CA SER A 27 -18.49 -1.04 -12.08
C SER A 27 -17.23 -0.52 -11.37
N ASP A 28 -17.40 0.46 -10.49
CA ASP A 28 -16.65 0.49 -9.23
C ASP A 28 -17.16 -0.65 -8.32
N THR A 29 -17.30 -1.86 -8.88
CA THR A 29 -17.50 -3.08 -8.13
C THR A 29 -16.10 -3.60 -7.88
N GLU A 30 -15.76 -3.79 -6.62
CA GLU A 30 -14.47 -4.25 -6.08
C GLU A 30 -14.14 -5.69 -6.51
N ALA A 31 -14.40 -6.04 -7.77
CA ALA A 31 -13.88 -7.26 -8.35
C ALA A 31 -12.35 -7.17 -8.31
N PRO A 32 -11.66 -8.22 -7.82
CA PRO A 32 -10.21 -8.20 -7.75
C PRO A 32 -9.66 -7.97 -9.15
N ALA A 33 -8.75 -7.02 -9.30
CA ALA A 33 -8.17 -6.72 -10.61
C ALA A 33 -7.44 -7.97 -11.10
N THR A 34 -7.89 -8.55 -12.20
CA THR A 34 -7.31 -9.77 -12.79
C THR A 34 -6.63 -9.44 -14.10
N TRP A 35 -5.45 -10.03 -14.33
CA TRP A 35 -4.73 -9.92 -15.59
C TRP A 35 -3.99 -11.22 -15.89
N THR A 36 -3.74 -11.46 -17.18
CA THR A 36 -3.07 -12.67 -17.66
C THR A 36 -1.74 -12.32 -18.34
N ASP A 37 -0.69 -13.06 -18.02
CA ASP A 37 0.63 -12.96 -18.70
C ASP A 37 0.84 -14.12 -19.69
N GLY A 38 -0.26 -14.64 -20.26
CA GLY A 38 -0.29 -15.72 -21.26
C GLY A 38 -0.64 -17.07 -20.64
N GLU A 39 0.14 -17.52 -19.67
CA GLU A 39 -0.07 -18.82 -19.01
C GLU A 39 -0.57 -18.69 -17.57
N ASN A 40 -0.33 -17.55 -16.90
CA ASN A 40 -0.80 -17.35 -15.53
C ASN A 40 -1.92 -16.33 -15.46
N VAL A 41 -2.81 -16.55 -14.50
CA VAL A 41 -3.83 -15.60 -14.08
C VAL A 41 -3.35 -14.97 -12.77
N ARG A 42 -3.15 -13.65 -12.78
CA ARG A 42 -2.82 -12.88 -11.59
C ARG A 42 -4.08 -12.18 -11.09
N VAL A 43 -4.25 -12.15 -9.77
CA VAL A 43 -5.43 -11.62 -9.10
C VAL A 43 -4.97 -10.68 -7.99
N LEU A 44 -5.29 -9.39 -8.09
CA LEU A 44 -5.16 -8.40 -7.02
C LEU A 44 -6.36 -8.55 -6.08
N VAL A 45 -6.17 -9.28 -4.99
CA VAL A 45 -7.14 -9.37 -3.90
C VAL A 45 -6.78 -8.34 -2.83
N ALA A 46 -7.78 -7.70 -2.23
CA ALA A 46 -7.58 -6.92 -1.03
C ALA A 46 -7.08 -7.87 0.08
N GLY A 47 -5.82 -7.74 0.47
CA GLY A 47 -5.29 -8.47 1.62
C GLY A 47 -5.87 -7.93 2.91
N ASP A 48 -6.05 -8.80 3.90
CA ASP A 48 -6.38 -8.36 5.25
C ASP A 48 -5.23 -7.53 5.82
N LYS A 49 -5.57 -6.44 6.51
CA LYS A 49 -4.57 -5.63 7.22
C LYS A 49 -3.99 -6.49 8.36
N PRO A 50 -2.65 -6.55 8.52
CA PRO A 50 -2.03 -7.27 9.62
C PRO A 50 -2.56 -6.82 10.97
N THR A 51 -2.72 -7.77 11.87
CA THR A 51 -3.10 -7.49 13.26
C THR A 51 -1.95 -6.83 14.03
N GLN A 52 -2.26 -6.12 15.11
CA GLN A 52 -1.23 -5.48 15.94
C GLN A 52 -0.18 -6.48 16.45
N VAL A 53 -0.59 -7.71 16.76
CA VAL A 53 0.32 -8.77 17.23
C VAL A 53 1.34 -9.16 16.15
N GLU A 54 0.89 -9.23 14.90
CA GLU A 54 1.78 -9.51 13.76
C GLU A 54 2.73 -8.33 13.53
N MET A 55 2.23 -7.10 13.62
CA MET A 55 3.05 -5.88 13.53
C MET A 55 4.13 -5.81 14.61
N ASP A 56 3.80 -6.18 15.84
CA ASP A 56 4.75 -6.23 16.95
C ASP A 56 5.80 -7.33 16.73
N THR A 57 5.40 -8.45 16.14
CA THR A 57 6.32 -9.56 15.80
C THR A 57 7.28 -9.14 14.69
N MET A 58 6.77 -8.50 13.64
CA MET A 58 7.58 -7.95 12.56
C MET A 58 8.55 -6.86 13.07
N THR A 59 8.08 -5.99 13.96
CA THR A 59 8.92 -4.96 14.59
C THR A 59 10.07 -5.58 15.37
N LYS A 60 9.80 -6.63 16.16
CA LYS A 60 10.85 -7.35 16.91
C LYS A 60 11.87 -8.02 15.99
N GLU A 61 11.41 -8.61 14.89
CA GLU A 61 12.32 -9.22 13.90
C GLU A 61 13.20 -8.16 13.22
N TYR A 62 12.62 -7.03 12.85
CA TYR A 62 13.36 -5.92 12.26
C TYR A 62 14.41 -5.37 13.23
N GLN A 63 14.06 -5.16 14.51
CA GLN A 63 15.00 -4.77 15.55
C GLN A 63 16.14 -5.78 15.74
N LYS A 64 15.86 -7.09 15.65
CA LYS A 64 16.91 -8.13 15.67
C LYS A 64 17.83 -8.02 14.46
N GLN A 65 17.29 -7.76 13.26
CA GLN A 65 18.10 -7.56 12.06
C GLN A 65 19.02 -6.35 12.21
N ILE A 66 18.53 -5.24 12.77
CA ILE A 66 19.34 -4.06 13.06
C ILE A 66 20.46 -4.43 14.03
N LYS A 67 20.15 -5.08 15.17
CA LYS A 67 21.19 -5.48 16.15
C LYS A 67 22.24 -6.43 15.56
N SER A 68 21.88 -7.23 14.57
CA SER A 68 22.82 -8.11 13.85
C SER A 68 23.62 -7.43 12.74
N SER A 69 23.24 -6.21 12.35
CA SER A 69 23.86 -5.46 11.25
C SER A 69 25.13 -4.76 11.71
N PRO A 70 26.14 -4.58 10.82
CA PRO A 70 27.32 -3.74 11.11
C PRO A 70 26.96 -2.30 11.50
N PHE A 71 25.79 -1.81 11.10
CA PHE A 71 25.27 -0.52 11.50
C PHE A 71 25.08 -0.39 13.02
N TRP A 72 24.74 -1.47 13.72
CA TRP A 72 24.61 -1.45 15.18
C TRP A 72 25.95 -1.18 15.87
N ALA A 73 27.03 -1.78 15.37
CA ALA A 73 28.37 -1.54 15.90
C ALA A 73 28.80 -0.07 15.71
N GLU A 74 28.39 0.56 14.60
CA GLU A 74 28.66 1.97 14.34
C GLU A 74 27.81 2.90 15.22
N LEU A 75 26.52 2.57 15.40
CA LEU A 75 25.62 3.28 16.32
C LEU A 75 26.14 3.29 17.75
N VAL A 76 26.53 2.13 18.27
CA VAL A 76 27.08 1.99 19.63
C VAL A 76 28.39 2.78 19.77
N LYS A 77 29.23 2.79 18.74
CA LYS A 77 30.49 3.56 18.73
C LYS A 77 30.26 5.07 18.75
N GLN A 78 29.23 5.56 18.07
CA GLN A 78 28.96 7.01 17.97
C GLN A 78 28.17 7.56 19.17
N TYR A 79 27.13 6.84 19.62
CA TYR A 79 26.17 7.36 20.60
C TYR A 79 26.23 6.67 21.97
N GLY A 80 26.97 5.57 22.09
CA GLY A 80 26.96 4.70 23.27
C GLY A 80 25.76 3.73 23.25
N GLU A 81 25.81 2.71 24.12
CA GLU A 81 24.80 1.64 24.16
C GLU A 81 23.39 2.16 24.51
N GLU A 82 23.26 3.04 25.50
CA GLU A 82 21.95 3.53 25.96
C GLU A 82 21.18 4.29 24.88
N LYS A 83 21.86 5.21 24.16
CA LYS A 83 21.25 5.98 23.08
C LYS A 83 21.00 5.14 21.84
N ALA A 84 21.84 4.14 21.57
CA ALA A 84 21.61 3.21 20.47
C ALA A 84 20.33 2.38 20.71
N GLU A 85 20.05 1.99 21.95
CA GLU A 85 18.81 1.29 22.30
C GLU A 85 17.57 2.20 22.26
N GLU A 86 17.70 3.46 22.68
CA GLU A 86 16.63 4.46 22.50
C GLU A 86 16.26 4.62 21.02
N ILE A 87 17.26 4.81 20.17
CA ILE A 87 17.10 4.89 18.70
C ILE A 87 16.49 3.60 18.13
N LEU A 88 16.92 2.42 18.60
CA LEU A 88 16.35 1.14 18.18
C LEU A 88 14.85 1.01 18.52
N SER A 89 14.42 1.62 19.63
CA SER A 89 13.03 1.59 20.07
C SER A 89 12.10 2.42 19.17
N GLU A 90 12.64 3.40 18.45
CA GLU A 90 11.89 4.22 17.48
C GLU A 90 11.62 3.47 16.18
N PHE A 91 12.42 2.47 15.84
CA PHE A 91 12.26 1.65 14.63
C PHE A 91 11.10 0.65 14.75
N LYS A 92 9.86 1.15 14.75
CA LYS A 92 8.62 0.37 14.75
C LYS A 92 7.97 0.38 13.36
N ALA A 93 7.40 -0.75 12.97
CA ALA A 93 6.65 -0.83 11.72
C ALA A 93 5.24 -0.26 11.93
N GLU A 94 4.90 0.85 11.28
CA GLU A 94 3.58 1.46 11.30
C GLU A 94 2.88 1.30 9.95
N ILE A 95 1.65 0.80 9.96
CA ILE A 95 0.78 0.77 8.77
C ILE A 95 -0.12 2.00 8.81
N LYS A 96 -0.01 2.85 7.79
CA LYS A 96 -0.88 4.01 7.57
C LYS A 96 -2.18 3.65 6.85
#